data_AF-A7E3I5-F1
#
_entry.id   AF-A7E3I5-F1
#
_cell.length_a   1.000
_cell.length_b   1.000
_cell.length_c   1.000
_cell.angle_alpha   90.00
_cell.angle_beta   90.00
_cell.angle_gamma   90.00
#
_symmetry.space_group_name_H-M   'P 1'
#
loop_
_entity.id
_entity.type
_entity.pdbx_description
1 polymer ?
#
loop_
_entity_poly.entity_id
_entity_poly.type
_entity_poly.pdbx_seq_one_letter_code
_entity_poly.pdbx_strand_id
1 'polypeptide(L)'
;GQIEILAFNLRNFDVLAERRRKRAISDNKYIGKYTNLYFTKRILKECILLHNSIIRYVSVIESAFSLASALQFMLSVMVLCLIGIQFLSIENPTSHPMQMVWMAIYLTCMLIEVFILCWFGNELIWKSNDLRQAAFDGPWRNLNRKTCMFIIIFMERCKRPMRLSAGKIFTLSLDTYTV
;
A
#
# COMPACT_ATOMS: atom_id res chain seq x y z
N GLY A 1 5.36 11.10 -1.07
CA GLY A 1 4.45 10.29 -0.22
C GLY A 1 5.17 9.66 0.98
N GLN A 2 4.47 9.10 1.97
CA GLN A 2 5.11 8.49 3.16
C GLN A 2 6.10 7.36 2.83
N ILE A 3 5.84 6.59 1.76
CA ILE A 3 6.75 5.53 1.30
C ILE A 3 8.04 6.11 0.68
N GLU A 4 7.97 7.24 -0.03
CA GLU A 4 9.17 7.91 -0.56
C GLU A 4 10.03 8.51 0.54
N ILE A 5 9.40 9.07 1.57
CA ILE A 5 10.12 9.56 2.76
C ILE A 5 10.85 8.40 3.43
N LEU A 6 10.19 7.23 3.52
CA LEU A 6 10.79 6.02 4.04
C LEU A 6 11.97 5.54 3.18
N ALA A 7 11.80 5.48 1.86
CA ALA A 7 12.85 5.09 0.91
C ALA A 7 14.05 6.05 0.96
N PHE A 8 13.80 7.36 0.99
CA PHE A 8 14.84 8.38 1.17
C PHE A 8 15.58 8.22 2.50
N ASN A 9 14.84 8.00 3.60
CA ASN A 9 15.44 7.79 4.92
C ASN A 9 16.31 6.53 4.96
N LEU A 10 15.93 5.46 4.26
CA LEU A 10 16.72 4.23 4.12
C LEU A 10 17.94 4.40 3.21
N ARG A 11 17.86 5.23 2.17
CA ARG A 11 19.01 5.48 1.30
C ARG A 11 20.07 6.36 1.97
N ASN A 12 19.65 7.25 2.87
CA ASN A 12 20.49 8.28 3.49
C ASN A 12 20.56 8.17 5.03
N PHE A 13 20.34 6.99 5.63
CA PHE A 13 20.24 6.86 7.09
C PHE A 13 21.52 7.25 7.84
N ASP A 14 22.69 7.11 7.21
CA ASP A 14 24.01 7.44 7.77
C ASP A 14 24.21 8.97 7.85
N VAL A 15 23.90 9.68 6.77
CA VAL A 15 23.92 11.15 6.70
C VAL A 15 22.88 11.72 7.66
N LEU A 16 21.69 11.10 7.74
CA LEU A 16 20.64 11.47 8.69
C LEU A 16 21.09 11.22 10.14
N ALA A 17 21.76 10.11 10.42
CA ALA A 17 22.31 9.81 11.74
C ALA A 17 23.35 10.85 12.14
N GLU A 18 24.22 11.24 11.22
CA GLU A 18 25.26 12.23 11.46
C GLU A 18 24.68 13.64 11.66
N ARG A 19 23.69 14.05 10.86
CA ARG A 19 22.97 15.32 11.02
C ARG A 19 22.22 15.38 12.35
N ARG A 20 21.54 14.30 12.76
CA ARG A 20 20.85 14.22 14.05
C ARG A 20 21.84 14.23 15.22
N ARG A 21 22.99 13.58 15.08
CA ARG A 21 24.08 13.64 16.06
C ARG A 21 24.59 15.07 16.23
N LYS A 22 24.90 15.78 15.13
CA LYS A 22 25.40 17.17 15.16
C LYS A 22 24.39 18.12 15.82
N ARG A 23 23.10 18.00 15.49
CA ARG A 23 22.03 18.76 16.18
C ARG A 23 21.97 18.44 17.67
N ALA A 24 21.95 17.16 18.04
CA ALA A 24 21.85 16.77 19.44
C ALA A 24 23.08 17.19 20.29
N ILE A 25 24.27 17.24 19.69
CA ILE A 25 25.48 17.79 20.33
C ILE A 25 25.38 19.31 20.51
N SER A 26 24.81 20.01 19.53
CA SER A 26 24.54 21.46 19.60
C SER A 26 23.52 21.80 20.70
N ASP A 27 22.46 20.99 20.82
CA ASP A 27 21.38 21.22 21.78
C ASP A 27 21.76 20.76 23.20
N ASN A 28 22.60 19.72 23.34
CA ASN A 28 23.01 19.20 24.64
C ASN A 28 24.41 18.54 24.58
N LYS A 29 25.42 19.22 25.13
CA LYS A 29 26.84 18.82 25.09
C LYS A 29 27.12 17.46 25.74
N TYR A 30 26.30 17.01 26.69
CA TYR A 30 26.43 15.70 27.35
C TYR A 30 26.07 14.52 26.43
N ILE A 31 25.39 14.77 25.30
CA ILE A 31 25.06 13.76 24.28
C ILE A 31 26.31 13.33 23.47
N GLY A 32 27.44 14.03 23.58
CA GLY A 32 28.70 13.64 22.96
C GLY A 32 29.18 12.22 23.31
N LYS A 33 28.68 11.64 24.41
CA LYS A 33 28.97 10.26 24.84
C LYS A 33 28.31 9.19 23.97
N TYR A 34 27.23 9.50 23.24
CA TYR A 34 26.52 8.54 22.41
C TYR A 34 27.23 8.29 21.07
N THR A 35 27.50 7.03 20.77
CA THR A 35 28.13 6.61 19.52
C THR A 35 27.20 6.84 18.32
N ASN A 36 27.75 7.10 17.12
CA ASN A 36 26.99 7.20 15.86
C ASN A 36 26.03 6.00 15.65
N LEU A 37 26.43 4.82 16.15
CA LEU A 37 25.62 3.60 16.18
C LEU A 37 24.25 3.76 16.85
N TYR A 38 24.14 4.55 17.93
CA TYR A 38 22.88 4.78 18.63
C TYR A 38 21.87 5.52 17.74
N PHE A 39 22.33 6.60 17.08
CA PHE A 39 21.49 7.38 16.16
C PHE A 39 21.06 6.57 14.94
N THR A 40 21.99 5.79 14.38
CA THR A 40 21.70 4.90 13.25
C THR A 40 20.61 3.88 13.62
N LYS A 41 20.75 3.21 14.77
CA LYS A 41 19.73 2.26 15.26
C LYS A 41 18.38 2.92 15.47
N ARG A 42 18.35 4.16 15.96
CA ARG A 42 17.12 4.90 16.19
C ARG A 42 16.38 5.22 14.88
N ILE A 43 17.10 5.68 13.86
CA ILE A 43 16.54 5.92 12.52
C ILE A 43 16.02 4.62 11.92
N LEU A 44 16.77 3.52 12.04
CA LEU A 44 16.33 2.22 11.55
C LEU A 44 15.05 1.75 12.23
N LYS A 45 14.95 1.93 13.56
CA LYS A 45 13.74 1.62 14.33
C LYS A 45 12.54 2.47 13.87
N GLU A 46 12.73 3.77 13.64
CA GLU A 46 11.70 4.64 13.09
C GLU A 46 11.23 4.16 11.71
N CYS A 47 12.16 3.73 10.84
CA CYS A 47 11.83 3.19 9.52
C CYS A 47 10.99 1.90 9.62
N ILE A 48 11.35 0.99 10.53
CA ILE A 48 10.60 -0.25 10.77
C ILE A 48 9.20 0.04 11.31
N LEU A 49 9.07 0.98 12.26
CA LEU A 49 7.77 1.37 12.80
C LEU A 49 6.88 1.96 11.71
N LEU A 50 7.42 2.85 10.88
CA LEU A 50 6.67 3.43 9.77
C LEU A 50 6.24 2.36 8.76
N HIS A 51 7.12 1.43 8.41
CA HIS A 51 6.79 0.29 7.53
C HIS A 51 5.65 -0.57 8.11
N ASN A 52 5.72 -0.92 9.39
CA ASN A 52 4.65 -1.67 10.07
C ASN A 52 3.33 -0.90 10.12
N SER A 53 3.37 0.42 10.35
CA SER A 53 2.17 1.25 10.30
C SER A 53 1.55 1.23 8.91
N ILE A 54 2.35 1.36 7.85
CA ILE A 54 1.87 1.28 6.46
C ILE A 54 1.22 -0.08 6.19
N ILE A 55 1.84 -1.19 6.58
CA ILE A 55 1.25 -2.54 6.44
C ILE A 55 -0.11 -2.61 7.15
N ARG A 56 -0.21 -2.05 8.36
CA ARG A 56 -1.45 -2.03 9.12
C ARG A 56 -2.53 -1.21 8.42
N TYR A 57 -2.19 -0.03 7.90
CA TYR A 57 -3.13 0.80 7.14
C TYR A 57 -3.62 0.08 5.87
N VAL A 58 -2.73 -0.55 5.13
CA VAL A 58 -3.05 -1.35 3.94
C VAL A 58 -4.03 -2.46 4.31
N SER A 59 -3.80 -3.18 5.40
CA SER A 59 -4.70 -4.25 5.87
C SER A 59 -6.09 -3.75 6.26
N VAL A 60 -6.18 -2.57 6.88
CA VAL A 60 -7.47 -1.95 7.21
C VAL A 60 -8.21 -1.55 5.94
N ILE A 61 -7.52 -0.91 4.99
CA ILE A 61 -8.08 -0.54 3.68
C ILE A 61 -8.58 -1.79 2.95
N GLU A 62 -7.76 -2.83 2.87
CA GLU A 62 -8.12 -4.12 2.28
C GLU A 62 -9.41 -4.68 2.88
N SER A 63 -9.51 -4.70 4.22
CA SER A 63 -10.70 -5.21 4.90
C SER A 63 -11.97 -4.36 4.64
N ALA A 64 -11.82 -3.04 4.61
CA ALA A 64 -12.94 -2.12 4.39
C ALA A 64 -13.46 -2.23 2.95
N PHE A 65 -12.56 -2.26 1.98
CA PHE A 65 -12.92 -2.40 0.56
C PHE A 65 -13.38 -3.82 0.20
N SER A 66 -12.88 -4.86 0.86
CA SER A 66 -13.41 -6.22 0.68
C SER A 66 -14.87 -6.32 1.10
N LEU A 67 -15.27 -5.65 2.19
CA LEU A 67 -16.67 -5.61 2.62
C LEU A 67 -17.52 -4.74 1.68
N ALA A 68 -17.01 -3.55 1.32
CA ALA A 68 -17.71 -2.63 0.43
C ALA A 68 -17.97 -3.27 -0.95
N SER A 69 -16.95 -3.88 -1.55
CA SER A 69 -17.09 -4.58 -2.84
C SER A 69 -18.08 -5.75 -2.77
N ALA A 70 -18.05 -6.55 -1.69
CA ALA A 70 -19.02 -7.64 -1.52
C ALA A 70 -20.47 -7.14 -1.44
N LEU A 71 -20.74 -6.08 -0.66
CA LEU A 71 -22.05 -5.46 -0.59
C LEU A 71 -22.49 -4.89 -1.94
N GLN A 72 -21.56 -4.24 -2.62
CA GLN A 72 -21.81 -3.66 -3.93
C GLN A 72 -22.21 -4.73 -4.96
N PHE A 73 -21.50 -5.86 -5.02
CA PHE A 73 -21.87 -6.99 -5.90
C PHE A 73 -23.26 -7.56 -5.58
N MET A 74 -23.61 -7.71 -4.29
CA MET A 74 -24.93 -8.18 -3.89
C MET A 74 -26.05 -7.24 -4.38
N LEU A 75 -25.84 -5.93 -4.23
CA LEU A 75 -26.77 -4.92 -4.75
C LEU A 75 -26.86 -4.96 -6.28
N SER A 76 -25.75 -5.15 -6.99
CA SER A 76 -25.75 -5.29 -8.46
C SER A 76 -26.61 -6.43 -8.93
N VAL A 77 -26.46 -7.62 -8.32
CA VAL A 77 -27.23 -8.81 -8.68
C VAL A 77 -28.71 -8.56 -8.44
N MET A 78 -29.08 -7.93 -7.31
CA MET A 78 -30.47 -7.60 -7.02
C MET A 78 -31.07 -6.65 -8.07
N VAL A 79 -30.34 -5.60 -8.45
CA VAL A 79 -30.77 -4.64 -9.48
C VAL A 79 -30.91 -5.30 -10.84
N LEU A 80 -29.96 -6.15 -11.24
CA LEU A 80 -30.03 -6.95 -12.47
C LEU A 80 -31.25 -7.87 -12.49
N CYS A 81 -31.54 -8.55 -11.37
CA CYS A 81 -32.72 -9.41 -11.25
C CYS A 81 -34.02 -8.62 -11.39
N LEU A 82 -34.16 -7.48 -10.72
CA LEU A 82 -35.35 -6.63 -10.80
C LEU A 82 -35.58 -6.11 -12.23
N ILE A 83 -34.51 -5.72 -12.92
CA ILE A 83 -34.58 -5.25 -14.30
C ILE A 83 -34.89 -6.39 -15.26
N GLY A 84 -34.32 -7.57 -15.05
CA GLY A 84 -34.66 -8.77 -15.83
C GLY A 84 -36.15 -9.13 -15.72
N ILE A 85 -36.70 -9.08 -14.50
CA ILE A 85 -38.14 -9.30 -14.26
C ILE A 85 -38.97 -8.21 -14.97
N GLN A 86 -38.55 -6.95 -14.87
CA GLN A 86 -39.26 -5.85 -15.51
C GLN A 86 -39.26 -6.00 -17.04
N PHE A 87 -38.14 -6.38 -17.65
CA PHE A 87 -38.05 -6.68 -19.08
C PHE A 87 -38.97 -7.83 -19.52
N LEU A 88 -39.05 -8.90 -18.72
CA LEU A 88 -39.94 -10.04 -19.01
C LEU A 88 -41.42 -9.68 -18.88
N SER A 89 -41.75 -8.68 -18.06
CA SER A 89 -43.13 -8.25 -17.81
C SER A 89 -43.65 -7.22 -18.84
N ILE A 90 -42.83 -6.81 -19.82
CA ILE A 90 -43.16 -5.74 -20.76
C ILE A 90 -43.33 -6.29 -22.18
N GLU A 91 -44.49 -6.05 -22.80
CA GLU A 91 -44.81 -6.49 -24.17
C GLU A 91 -44.03 -5.72 -25.27
N ASN A 92 -43.46 -4.55 -24.96
CA ASN A 92 -42.75 -3.69 -25.92
C ASN A 92 -41.31 -3.36 -25.45
N PRO A 93 -40.26 -3.91 -26.06
CA PRO A 93 -38.87 -3.79 -25.60
C PRO A 93 -38.25 -2.38 -25.72
N THR A 94 -38.97 -1.41 -26.29
CA THR A 94 -38.52 -0.02 -26.49
C THR A 94 -39.00 0.98 -25.42
N SER A 95 -39.76 0.54 -24.41
CA SER A 95 -40.45 1.45 -23.47
C SER A 95 -39.59 2.05 -22.36
N HIS A 96 -38.37 1.55 -22.08
CA HIS A 96 -37.53 2.06 -20.96
C HIS A 96 -36.06 2.34 -21.32
N PRO A 97 -35.78 3.25 -22.26
CA PRO A 97 -34.40 3.66 -22.58
C PRO A 97 -33.65 4.22 -21.35
N MET A 98 -34.37 4.87 -20.43
CA MET A 98 -33.81 5.39 -19.18
C MET A 98 -33.17 4.26 -18.34
N GLN A 99 -33.84 3.12 -18.15
CA GLN A 99 -33.29 2.02 -17.35
C GLN A 99 -31.99 1.45 -17.93
N MET A 100 -31.88 1.36 -19.27
CA MET A 100 -30.64 0.91 -19.92
C MET A 100 -29.48 1.89 -19.67
N VAL A 101 -29.76 3.20 -19.72
CA VAL A 101 -28.76 4.24 -19.42
C VAL A 101 -28.28 4.14 -17.97
N TRP A 102 -29.21 3.97 -17.02
CA TRP A 102 -28.85 3.80 -15.59
C TRP A 102 -28.01 2.55 -15.34
N MET A 103 -28.29 1.44 -16.04
CA MET A 103 -27.48 0.22 -15.96
C MET A 103 -26.09 0.39 -16.54
N ALA A 104 -25.97 1.08 -17.68
CA ALA A 104 -24.68 1.39 -18.29
C ALA A 104 -23.82 2.27 -17.36
N ILE A 105 -24.42 3.29 -16.73
CA ILE A 105 -23.74 4.15 -15.75
C ILE A 105 -23.31 3.32 -14.53
N TYR A 106 -24.19 2.46 -14.01
CA TYR A 106 -23.88 1.60 -12.87
C TYR A 106 -22.72 0.64 -13.17
N LEU A 107 -22.73 -0.02 -14.32
CA LEU A 107 -21.65 -0.90 -14.77
C LEU A 107 -20.33 -0.13 -14.93
N THR A 108 -20.38 1.06 -15.50
CA THR A 108 -19.19 1.91 -15.66
C THR A 108 -18.62 2.33 -14.30
N CYS A 109 -19.49 2.71 -13.36
CA CYS A 109 -19.09 3.05 -11.99
C CYS A 109 -18.40 1.86 -11.31
N MET A 110 -18.97 0.66 -11.43
CA MET A 110 -18.40 -0.57 -10.91
C MET A 110 -17.01 -0.89 -11.48
N LEU A 111 -16.84 -0.72 -12.79
CA LEU A 111 -15.56 -0.93 -13.45
C LEU A 111 -14.51 0.08 -12.96
N ILE A 112 -14.90 1.34 -12.74
CA ILE A 112 -14.01 2.38 -12.20
C ILE A 112 -13.60 2.05 -10.76
N GLU A 113 -14.52 1.60 -9.90
CA GLU A 113 -14.22 1.21 -8.52
C GLU A 113 -13.17 0.09 -8.46
N VAL A 114 -13.35 -0.96 -9.26
CA VAL A 114 -12.39 -2.07 -9.36
C VAL A 114 -11.06 -1.61 -9.94
N PHE A 115 -11.09 -0.77 -10.99
CA PHE A 115 -9.88 -0.22 -11.60
C PHE A 115 -9.03 0.58 -10.61
N ILE A 116 -9.66 1.45 -9.81
CA ILE A 116 -8.97 2.24 -8.77
C ILE A 116 -8.29 1.33 -7.74
N LEU A 117 -8.97 0.25 -7.32
CA LEU A 117 -8.41 -0.71 -6.36
C LEU A 117 -7.22 -1.48 -6.94
N CYS A 118 -7.33 -1.96 -8.18
CA CYS A 118 -6.23 -2.64 -8.87
C CYS A 118 -5.04 -1.70 -9.10
N TRP A 119 -5.31 -0.45 -9.48
CA TRP A 119 -4.29 0.58 -9.63
C TRP A 119 -3.54 0.84 -8.33
N PHE A 120 -4.29 1.04 -7.23
CA PHE A 120 -3.71 1.28 -5.92
C PHE A 120 -2.90 0.06 -5.42
N GLY A 121 -3.39 -1.16 -5.64
CA GLY A 121 -2.64 -2.39 -5.35
C GLY A 121 -1.34 -2.50 -6.13
N ASN A 122 -1.36 -2.16 -7.43
CA ASN A 122 -0.17 -2.17 -8.26
C ASN A 122 0.86 -1.11 -7.83
N GLU A 123 0.42 0.12 -7.57
CA GLU A 123 1.28 1.21 -7.06
C GLU A 123 1.92 0.82 -5.72
N LEU A 124 1.15 0.18 -4.84
CA LEU A 124 1.65 -0.30 -3.55
C LEU A 124 2.75 -1.37 -3.71
N ILE A 125 2.58 -2.31 -4.65
CA ILE A 125 3.58 -3.34 -4.98
C ILE A 125 4.85 -2.68 -5.53
N TRP A 126 4.71 -1.72 -6.46
CA TRP A 126 5.81 -0.96 -7.03
C TRP A 126 6.62 -0.22 -5.96
N LYS A 127 5.94 0.56 -5.12
CA LYS A 127 6.57 1.30 -4.01
C LYS A 127 7.20 0.37 -2.97
N SER A 128 6.63 -0.81 -2.74
CA SER A 128 7.23 -1.82 -1.84
C SER A 128 8.52 -2.41 -2.41
N ASN A 129 8.61 -2.59 -3.73
CA ASN A 129 9.84 -3.04 -4.39
C ASN A 129 10.91 -1.97 -4.39
N ASP A 130 10.54 -0.70 -4.62
CA ASP A 130 11.45 0.44 -4.55
C ASP A 130 12.05 0.58 -3.14
N LEU A 131 11.24 0.39 -2.10
CA LEU A 131 11.71 0.38 -0.70
C LEU A 131 12.81 -0.65 -0.45
N ARG A 132 12.67 -1.86 -1.01
CA ARG A 132 13.68 -2.91 -0.93
C ARG A 132 14.98 -2.49 -1.62
N GLN A 133 14.87 -1.87 -2.80
CA GLN A 133 16.04 -1.39 -3.55
C GLN A 133 16.75 -0.26 -2.79
N ALA A 134 16.01 0.71 -2.25
CA ALA A 134 16.55 1.81 -1.46
C ALA A 134 17.27 1.32 -0.19
N ALA A 135 16.75 0.27 0.48
CA ALA A 135 17.43 -0.36 1.62
C ALA A 135 18.74 -1.05 1.21
N PHE A 136 18.80 -1.64 0.01
CA PHE A 136 19.99 -2.26 -0.54
C PHE A 136 21.06 -1.25 -0.98
N ASP A 137 20.65 -0.13 -1.56
CA ASP A 137 21.54 0.93 -2.05
C ASP A 137 22.10 1.79 -0.90
N GLY A 138 21.56 1.67 0.31
CA GLY A 138 22.05 2.37 1.49
C GLY A 138 23.45 1.91 1.92
N PRO A 139 24.18 2.70 2.72
CA PRO A 139 25.55 2.40 3.15
C PRO A 139 25.60 1.36 4.31
N TRP A 140 24.91 0.24 4.15
CA TRP A 140 24.76 -0.79 5.19
C TRP A 140 26.01 -1.65 5.38
N ARG A 141 26.91 -1.68 4.38
CA ARG A 141 28.16 -2.47 4.40
C ARG A 141 29.20 -1.95 5.40
N ASN A 142 29.19 -0.64 5.68
CA ASN A 142 30.16 0.00 6.57
C ASN A 142 29.73 0.02 8.05
N LEU A 143 28.64 -0.68 8.40
CA LEU A 143 28.08 -0.70 9.75
C LEU A 143 28.55 -1.88 10.57
N ASN A 144 28.44 -1.75 11.90
CA ASN A 144 28.67 -2.86 12.82
C ASN A 144 27.77 -4.06 12.49
N ARG A 145 28.31 -5.27 12.68
CA ARG A 145 27.65 -6.56 12.40
C ARG A 145 26.22 -6.67 12.93
N LYS A 146 25.97 -6.17 14.16
CA LYS A 146 24.61 -6.16 14.75
C LYS A 146 23.62 -5.30 13.96
N THR A 147 24.03 -4.11 13.49
CA THR A 147 23.16 -3.20 12.72
C THR A 147 22.97 -3.69 11.30
N CYS A 148 24.00 -4.26 10.69
CA CYS A 148 23.93 -4.92 9.39
C CYS A 148 22.89 -6.07 9.39
N MET A 149 22.89 -6.89 10.44
CA MET A 149 21.89 -7.96 10.61
C MET A 149 20.45 -7.43 10.67
N PHE A 150 20.21 -6.30 11.35
CA PHE A 150 18.87 -5.68 11.39
C PHE A 150 18.41 -5.20 10.01
N ILE A 151 19.30 -4.62 9.21
CA ILE A 151 19.00 -4.16 7.85
C ILE A 151 18.71 -5.35 6.93
N ILE A 152 19.45 -6.45 7.06
CA ILE A 152 19.20 -7.69 6.31
C ILE A 152 17.85 -8.28 6.66
N ILE A 153 17.49 -8.36 7.94
CA ILE A 153 16.17 -8.83 8.38
C ILE A 153 15.07 -7.92 7.81
N PHE A 154 15.30 -6.60 7.79
CA PHE A 154 14.36 -5.65 7.20
C PHE A 154 14.20 -5.87 5.69
N MET A 155 15.30 -6.03 4.95
CA MET A 155 15.26 -6.35 3.51
C MET A 155 14.52 -7.66 3.24
N GLU A 156 14.71 -8.68 4.07
CA GLU A 156 14.01 -9.96 3.95
C GLU A 156 12.51 -9.82 4.23
N ARG A 157 12.11 -8.92 5.14
CA ARG A 157 10.71 -8.57 5.36
C ARG A 157 10.12 -7.83 4.17
N CYS A 158 10.85 -6.89 3.59
CA CYS A 158 10.41 -6.14 2.40
C CYS A 158 10.37 -6.98 1.12
N LYS A 159 11.03 -8.14 1.06
CA LYS A 159 10.88 -9.11 -0.05
C LYS A 159 9.47 -9.64 -0.21
N ARG A 160 8.65 -9.63 0.85
CA ARG A 160 7.22 -9.93 0.73
C ARG A 160 6.51 -8.64 0.35
N PRO A 161 6.18 -8.42 -0.94
CA PRO A 161 5.50 -7.20 -1.34
C PRO A 161 4.18 -7.08 -0.56
N MET A 162 3.83 -5.86 -0.16
CA MET A 162 2.48 -5.59 0.33
C MET A 162 1.51 -5.83 -0.82
N ARG A 163 0.79 -6.95 -0.75
CA ARG A 163 -0.24 -7.32 -1.72
C ARG A 163 -1.59 -7.03 -1.11
N LEU A 164 -2.42 -6.26 -1.80
CA LEU A 164 -3.83 -6.17 -1.49
C LEU A 164 -4.52 -7.42 -2.05
N SER A 165 -5.37 -8.07 -1.27
CA SER A 165 -6.20 -9.18 -1.74
C SER A 165 -7.68 -8.83 -1.62
N ALA A 166 -8.44 -9.02 -2.69
CA ALA A 166 -9.89 -8.99 -2.65
C ALA A 166 -10.40 -10.29 -2.00
N GLY A 167 -11.10 -10.17 -0.87
CA GLY A 167 -11.73 -11.30 -0.18
C GLY A 167 -10.77 -12.40 0.29
N LYS A 168 -9.45 -12.15 0.34
CA LYS A 168 -8.37 -13.15 0.52
C LYS A 168 -8.29 -14.26 -0.55
N ILE A 169 -9.04 -14.12 -1.64
CA ILE A 169 -9.11 -15.14 -2.71
C ILE A 169 -8.34 -14.66 -3.94
N PHE A 170 -8.36 -13.36 -4.24
CA PHE A 170 -7.68 -12.78 -5.40
C PHE A 170 -6.72 -11.70 -4.98
N THR A 171 -5.47 -11.74 -5.47
CA THR A 171 -4.55 -10.60 -5.33
C THR A 171 -5.00 -9.49 -6.27
N LEU A 172 -5.35 -8.32 -5.74
CA LEU A 172 -5.67 -7.13 -6.52
C LEU A 172 -4.38 -6.58 -7.12
N SER A 173 -4.11 -6.95 -8.36
CA SER A 173 -3.00 -6.44 -9.17
C SER A 173 -3.50 -6.12 -10.57
N LEU A 174 -2.82 -5.19 -11.26
CA LEU A 174 -3.16 -4.82 -12.64
C LEU A 174 -3.14 -6.05 -13.56
N ASP A 175 -2.19 -6.96 -13.33
CA ASP A 175 -2.07 -8.24 -14.03
C ASP A 175 -3.31 -9.13 -13.86
N THR A 176 -4.02 -9.04 -12.74
CA THR A 176 -5.26 -9.81 -12.49
C THR A 176 -6.49 -9.16 -13.14
N TYR A 177 -6.43 -7.86 -13.46
CA TYR A 177 -7.52 -7.17 -14.15
C TYR A 177 -7.44 -7.31 -15.68
N THR A 178 -6.23 -7.48 -16.22
CA THR A 178 -5.98 -7.59 -17.67
C THR A 178 -6.01 -9.02 -18.20
N VAL A 179 -6.06 -10.03 -17.33
CA VAL A 179 -6.21 -11.46 -17.67
C VAL A 179 -7.68 -11.84 -17.60
#